data_AF-A0AAE4H791-F1
#
_entry.id   AF-A0AAE4H791-F1
#
_cell.length_a   1.000
_cell.length_b   1.000
_cell.length_c   1.000
_cell.angle_alpha   90.00
_cell.angle_beta   90.00
_cell.angle_gamma   90.00
#
_symmetry.space_group_name_H-M   'P 1'
#
loop_
_entity.id
_entity.type
_entity.pdbx_description
1 polymer ?
#
loop_
_entity_poly.entity_id
_entity_poly.type
_entity_poly.pdbx_seq_one_letter_code
_entity_poly.pdbx_strand_id
1 'polypeptide(L)'
;MVIVAIWLMPAGTLPETMHSTPVGDGISLSSVAGGLLAQLPLTLLNAVVVATAVSRSLFPAAAPRISERRLAASSGLLNLVLTPLGAMPMCHGAGGMAAHYRFGARSLIAPLTMAAACALAALQGSAVIAWLAAIPTPVVGALLAFAGLELALSKRLFDARPDCRSVIAATAVATLFGSALVGLGIGLASERLRRHLVRRRAEGTPPDRGQCP
;
A
#
# COMPACT_ATOMS: atom_id res chain seq x y z
N MET A 1 -4.58 7.72 20.52
CA MET A 1 -3.54 6.67 20.54
C MET A 1 -2.16 7.23 20.85
N VAL A 2 -1.67 8.27 20.16
CA VAL A 2 -0.37 8.88 20.49
C VAL A 2 -0.46 9.90 21.65
N ILE A 3 -1.51 10.73 21.69
CA ILE A 3 -1.67 11.77 22.73
C ILE A 3 -1.82 11.19 24.14
N VAL A 4 -2.61 10.13 24.33
CA VAL A 4 -2.83 9.53 25.65
C VAL A 4 -1.55 8.86 26.18
N ALA A 5 -0.79 8.17 25.33
CA ALA A 5 0.48 7.56 25.73
C ALA A 5 1.58 8.61 26.03
N ILE A 6 1.62 9.71 25.29
CA ILE A 6 2.57 10.82 25.54
C ILE A 6 2.22 11.58 26.83
N TRP A 7 0.94 11.75 27.16
CA TRP A 7 0.51 12.48 28.37
C TRP A 7 0.54 11.63 29.65
N LEU A 8 0.54 10.30 29.56
CA LEU A 8 0.59 9.38 30.71
C LEU A 8 2.01 8.88 31.05
N MET A 9 3.02 9.21 30.26
CA MET A 9 4.41 8.85 30.54
C MET A 9 5.06 9.84 31.53
N PRO A 10 5.64 9.37 32.65
CA PRO A 10 6.47 10.22 33.49
C PRO A 10 7.66 10.74 32.68
N ALA A 11 7.95 12.04 32.81
CA ALA A 11 8.90 12.82 32.00
C ALA A 11 10.38 12.38 32.04
N GLY A 12 10.70 11.16 32.48
CA GLY A 12 12.06 10.65 32.65
C GLY A 12 12.32 9.23 32.14
N THR A 13 11.46 8.66 31.27
CA THR A 13 11.61 7.27 30.77
C THR A 13 11.59 7.16 29.24
N LEU A 14 12.16 8.14 28.54
CA LEU A 14 12.51 7.98 27.13
C LEU A 14 13.88 7.29 27.04
N PRO A 15 14.02 6.16 26.32
CA PRO A 15 15.33 5.62 26.01
C PRO A 15 16.07 6.62 25.10
N GLU A 16 17.20 7.13 25.58
CA GLU A 16 18.11 8.06 24.88
C GLU A 16 18.76 7.49 23.60
N THR A 17 18.24 6.40 23.04
CA THR A 17 18.79 5.72 21.86
C THR A 17 17.88 5.75 20.64
N MET A 18 16.77 6.48 20.68
CA MET A 18 16.28 7.07 19.45
C MET A 18 17.08 8.35 19.27
N HIS A 19 18.10 8.31 18.40
CA HIS A 19 18.72 9.49 17.84
C HIS A 19 17.58 10.36 17.27
N SER A 20 17.03 11.23 18.10
CA SER A 20 16.30 12.40 17.70
C SER A 20 17.34 13.24 16.99
N THR A 21 17.51 13.02 15.69
CA THR A 21 18.05 14.07 14.84
C THR A 21 17.23 15.31 15.19
N PRO A 22 17.85 16.38 15.67
CA PRO A 22 17.12 17.56 16.11
C PRO A 22 16.14 17.95 15.01
N VAL A 23 14.89 18.26 15.38
CA VAL A 23 14.04 19.11 14.54
C VAL A 23 14.69 20.50 14.62
N GLY A 24 15.71 20.67 13.78
CA GLY A 24 16.64 21.78 13.76
C GLY A 24 17.67 21.50 12.68
N ASP A 25 17.52 22.21 11.57
CA ASP A 25 18.29 22.17 10.31
C ASP A 25 18.20 20.88 9.48
N GLY A 26 17.13 20.67 8.70
CA GLY A 26 17.19 19.60 7.68
C GLY A 26 15.93 18.99 7.08
N ILE A 27 14.76 19.64 7.08
CA ILE A 27 13.72 19.27 6.11
C ILE A 27 14.15 19.81 4.74
N SER A 28 15.07 19.10 4.09
CA SER A 28 15.43 19.43 2.73
C SER A 28 14.24 19.10 1.83
N LEU A 29 13.85 20.07 0.98
CA LEU A 29 12.80 19.88 -0.01
C LEU A 29 13.06 18.62 -0.86
N SER A 30 14.33 18.30 -1.09
CA SER A 30 14.76 17.09 -1.78
C SER A 30 14.41 15.79 -1.05
N SER A 31 14.57 15.71 0.28
CA SER A 31 14.21 14.52 1.06
C SER A 31 12.70 14.34 1.13
N VAL A 32 11.95 15.43 1.32
CA VAL A 32 10.48 15.40 1.30
C VAL A 32 9.97 15.02 -0.07
N ALA A 33 10.51 15.63 -1.14
CA ALA A 33 10.15 15.30 -2.51
C ALA A 33 10.51 13.85 -2.84
N GLY A 34 11.70 13.38 -2.46
CA GLY A 34 12.15 12.00 -2.69
C GLY A 34 11.24 10.98 -2.01
N GLY A 35 10.93 11.18 -0.73
CA GLY A 35 10.02 10.32 0.02
C GLY A 35 8.61 10.34 -0.58
N LEU A 36 8.07 11.51 -0.90
CA LEU A 36 6.74 11.65 -1.49
C LEU A 36 6.65 10.98 -2.87
N LEU A 37 7.64 11.21 -3.74
CA LEU A 37 7.69 10.65 -5.09
C LEU A 37 7.80 9.12 -5.08
N ALA A 38 8.50 8.55 -4.10
CA ALA A 38 8.55 7.10 -3.91
C ALA A 38 7.23 6.54 -3.33
N GLN A 39 6.61 7.24 -2.39
CA GLN A 39 5.41 6.79 -1.67
C GLN A 39 4.12 6.91 -2.50
N LEU A 40 4.05 7.88 -3.43
CA LEU A 40 2.86 8.16 -4.23
C LEU A 40 2.39 6.95 -5.06
N PRO A 41 3.24 6.32 -5.91
CA PRO A 41 2.87 5.12 -6.65
C PRO A 41 2.41 3.98 -5.74
N LEU A 42 3.14 3.76 -4.64
CA LEU A 42 2.87 2.66 -3.71
C LEU A 42 1.51 2.84 -3.03
N THR A 43 1.22 4.05 -2.55
CA THR A 43 -0.05 4.38 -1.89
C THR A 43 -1.22 4.31 -2.85
N LEU A 44 -1.05 4.85 -4.07
CA LEU A 44 -2.10 4.80 -5.09
C LEU A 44 -2.43 3.36 -5.48
N LEU A 45 -1.43 2.55 -5.78
CA LEU A 45 -1.66 1.18 -6.25
C LEU A 45 -2.13 0.27 -5.11
N ASN A 46 -1.39 0.20 -4.00
CA ASN A 46 -1.68 -0.77 -2.96
C ASN A 46 -2.86 -0.36 -2.07
N ALA A 47 -2.92 0.92 -1.69
CA ALA A 47 -3.88 1.38 -0.70
C ALA A 47 -5.15 2.02 -1.28
N VAL A 48 -5.16 2.34 -2.57
CA VAL A 48 -6.36 2.86 -3.24
C VAL A 48 -6.90 1.86 -4.25
N VAL A 49 -6.14 1.51 -5.30
CA VAL A 49 -6.64 0.67 -6.39
C VAL A 49 -6.85 -0.78 -5.94
N VAL A 50 -5.80 -1.43 -5.43
CA VAL A 50 -5.86 -2.83 -4.99
C VAL A 50 -6.79 -2.97 -3.78
N ALA A 51 -6.67 -2.07 -2.80
CA ALA A 51 -7.55 -2.06 -1.65
C ALA A 51 -9.03 -1.90 -2.03
N THR A 52 -9.38 -1.05 -3.00
CA THR A 52 -10.76 -0.92 -3.50
C THR A 52 -11.23 -2.20 -4.18
N ALA A 53 -10.41 -2.77 -5.07
CA ALA A 53 -10.74 -4.00 -5.78
C ALA A 53 -10.98 -5.18 -4.81
N VAL A 54 -10.06 -5.37 -3.85
CA VAL A 54 -10.16 -6.40 -2.81
C VAL A 54 -11.36 -6.15 -1.90
N SER A 55 -11.60 -4.92 -1.48
CA SER A 55 -12.75 -4.61 -0.62
C SER A 55 -14.08 -4.88 -1.32
N ARG A 56 -14.20 -4.55 -2.61
CA ARG A 56 -15.40 -4.88 -3.41
C ARG A 56 -15.59 -6.39 -3.56
N SER A 57 -14.52 -7.15 -3.72
CA SER A 57 -14.63 -8.62 -3.86
C SER A 57 -14.94 -9.32 -2.53
N LEU A 58 -14.41 -8.82 -1.41
CA LEU A 58 -14.67 -9.38 -0.08
C LEU A 58 -16.05 -8.98 0.48
N PHE A 59 -16.51 -7.77 0.17
CA PHE A 59 -17.77 -7.19 0.68
C PHE A 59 -18.72 -6.78 -0.46
N PRO A 60 -19.29 -7.75 -1.21
CA PRO A 60 -20.11 -7.46 -2.40
C PRO A 60 -21.36 -6.62 -2.07
N ALA A 61 -21.99 -6.83 -0.91
CA ALA A 61 -23.15 -6.04 -0.47
C ALA A 61 -22.81 -4.55 -0.25
N ALA A 62 -21.57 -4.25 0.12
CA ALA A 62 -21.10 -2.87 0.33
C ALA A 62 -20.40 -2.28 -0.92
N ALA A 63 -20.17 -3.08 -1.97
CA ALA A 63 -19.43 -2.69 -3.17
C ALA A 63 -19.90 -1.37 -3.82
N PRO A 64 -21.22 -1.05 -3.89
CA PRO A 64 -21.68 0.24 -4.45
C PRO A 64 -21.18 1.46 -3.68
N ARG A 65 -20.84 1.30 -2.40
CA ARG A 65 -20.37 2.37 -1.52
C ARG A 65 -18.84 2.48 -1.49
N ILE A 66 -18.13 1.45 -1.95
CA ILE A 66 -16.67 1.39 -1.93
C ILE A 66 -16.14 2.06 -3.20
N SER A 67 -15.32 3.09 -3.04
CA SER A 67 -14.67 3.76 -4.16
C SER A 67 -13.26 4.22 -3.82
N GLU A 68 -12.45 4.30 -4.87
CA GLU A 68 -11.07 4.75 -4.87
C GLU A 68 -10.98 6.16 -4.26
N ARG A 69 -11.92 7.05 -4.64
CA ARG A 69 -12.00 8.42 -4.10
C ARG A 69 -12.24 8.44 -2.59
N ARG A 70 -13.12 7.57 -2.08
CA ARG A 70 -13.43 7.51 -0.63
C ARG A 70 -12.27 6.91 0.17
N LEU A 71 -11.60 5.88 -0.35
CA LEU A 71 -10.41 5.30 0.27
C LEU A 71 -9.22 6.27 0.29
N ALA A 72 -9.00 7.00 -0.81
CA ALA A 72 -7.98 8.04 -0.87
C ALA A 72 -8.30 9.20 0.09
N ALA A 73 -9.54 9.69 0.09
CA ALA A 73 -9.96 10.80 0.96
C ALA A 73 -9.87 10.43 2.45
N SER A 74 -10.32 9.24 2.84
CA SER A 74 -10.25 8.79 4.24
C SER A 74 -8.81 8.60 4.71
N SER A 75 -7.95 7.95 3.91
CA SER A 75 -6.53 7.78 4.24
C SER A 75 -5.81 9.13 4.32
N GLY A 76 -6.06 10.02 3.34
CA GLY A 76 -5.47 11.35 3.29
C GLY A 76 -5.88 12.21 4.49
N LEU A 77 -7.17 12.23 4.83
CA LEU A 77 -7.69 12.97 5.99
C LEU A 77 -7.09 12.45 7.29
N LEU A 78 -7.02 11.13 7.46
CA LEU A 78 -6.47 10.52 8.66
C LEU A 78 -4.97 10.88 8.83
N ASN A 79 -4.19 10.79 7.75
CA ASN A 79 -2.79 11.21 7.80
C ASN A 79 -2.63 12.71 8.03
N LEU A 80 -3.46 13.55 7.41
CA LEU A 80 -3.39 15.00 7.62
C LEU A 80 -3.63 15.38 9.08
N VAL A 81 -4.53 14.65 9.77
CA VAL A 81 -4.85 14.88 11.17
C VAL A 81 -3.81 14.24 12.10
N LEU A 82 -3.32 13.03 11.80
CA LEU A 82 -2.47 12.27 12.71
C LEU A 82 -0.97 12.54 12.55
N THR A 83 -0.49 12.85 11.35
CA THR A 83 0.95 13.09 11.13
C THR A 83 1.49 14.28 11.95
N PRO A 84 0.78 15.42 12.08
CA PRO A 84 1.21 16.51 12.97
C PRO A 84 1.29 16.10 14.44
N LEU A 85 0.60 15.02 14.83
CA LEU A 85 0.61 14.46 16.18
C LEU A 85 1.72 13.41 16.38
N GLY A 86 2.66 13.31 15.44
CA GLY A 86 3.78 12.36 15.49
C GLY A 86 3.44 10.96 14.95
N ALA A 87 2.29 10.77 14.28
CA ALA A 87 2.01 9.51 13.62
C ALA A 87 2.81 9.38 12.32
N MET A 88 3.31 8.17 12.05
CA MET A 88 3.86 7.83 10.74
C MET A 88 2.72 7.73 9.71
N PRO A 89 2.93 8.11 8.44
CA PRO A 89 1.90 8.02 7.42
C PRO A 89 1.44 6.57 7.20
N MET A 90 0.14 6.36 7.24
CA MET A 90 -0.51 5.05 7.14
C MET A 90 -1.49 4.98 5.97
N CYS A 91 -1.93 3.77 5.61
CA CYS A 91 -2.85 3.57 4.51
C CYS A 91 -3.76 2.36 4.74
N HIS A 92 -4.82 2.22 3.94
CA HIS A 92 -5.69 1.05 4.01
C HIS A 92 -4.99 -0.16 3.36
N GLY A 93 -4.50 -1.10 4.17
CA GLY A 93 -3.81 -2.30 3.69
C GLY A 93 -4.78 -3.36 3.18
N ALA A 94 -4.77 -3.65 1.87
CA ALA A 94 -5.58 -4.71 1.27
C ALA A 94 -5.27 -6.10 1.88
N GLY A 95 -3.99 -6.39 2.13
CA GLY A 95 -3.53 -7.66 2.72
C GLY A 95 -4.03 -7.87 4.15
N GLY A 96 -4.00 -6.82 5.00
CA GLY A 96 -4.53 -6.89 6.36
C GLY A 96 -6.04 -7.13 6.38
N MET A 97 -6.79 -6.46 5.51
CA MET A 97 -8.22 -6.71 5.35
C MET A 97 -8.51 -8.14 4.87
N ALA A 98 -7.75 -8.64 3.89
CA ALA A 98 -7.88 -10.01 3.41
C ALA A 98 -7.54 -11.04 4.51
N ALA A 99 -6.53 -10.78 5.33
CA ALA A 99 -6.18 -11.63 6.47
C ALA A 99 -7.32 -11.68 7.50
N HIS A 100 -7.83 -10.52 7.93
CA HIS A 100 -8.99 -10.46 8.83
C HIS A 100 -10.19 -11.21 8.25
N TYR A 101 -10.45 -11.06 6.95
CA TYR A 101 -11.52 -11.77 6.27
C TYR A 101 -11.29 -13.29 6.26
N ARG A 102 -10.06 -13.77 6.02
CA ARG A 102 -9.72 -15.21 6.07
C ARG A 102 -9.91 -15.80 7.47
N PHE A 103 -9.66 -15.02 8.52
CA PHE A 103 -9.95 -15.40 9.91
C PHE A 103 -11.41 -15.21 10.33
N GLY A 104 -12.33 -14.98 9.37
CA GLY A 104 -13.76 -14.92 9.64
C GLY A 104 -14.30 -13.55 10.07
N ALA A 105 -13.45 -12.52 10.17
CA ALA A 105 -13.93 -11.18 10.49
C ALA A 105 -14.75 -10.59 9.34
N ARG A 106 -15.95 -10.08 9.63
CA ARG A 106 -16.86 -9.46 8.66
C ARG A 106 -17.29 -8.04 9.03
N SER A 107 -16.83 -7.55 10.18
CA SER A 107 -17.24 -6.28 10.77
C SER A 107 -16.03 -5.44 11.21
N LEU A 108 -16.30 -4.21 11.63
CA LEU A 108 -15.29 -3.29 12.18
C LEU A 108 -14.74 -3.74 13.54
N ILE A 109 -15.29 -4.78 14.17
CA ILE A 109 -14.86 -5.24 15.49
C ILE A 109 -13.40 -5.69 15.44
N ALA A 110 -13.01 -6.50 14.44
CA ALA A 110 -11.64 -7.01 14.33
C ALA A 110 -10.56 -5.90 14.22
N PRO A 111 -10.68 -4.92 13.32
CA PRO A 111 -9.71 -3.82 13.28
C PRO A 111 -9.78 -2.93 14.54
N LEU A 112 -10.95 -2.76 15.17
CA LEU A 112 -11.06 -2.00 16.42
C LEU A 112 -10.40 -2.72 17.60
N THR A 113 -10.57 -4.04 17.74
CA THR A 113 -9.90 -4.83 18.78
C THR A 113 -8.39 -4.84 18.58
N MET A 114 -7.92 -4.92 17.32
CA MET A 114 -6.49 -4.77 17.01
C MET A 114 -5.98 -3.39 17.41
N ALA A 115 -6.72 -2.33 17.05
CA ALA A 115 -6.36 -0.95 17.43
C ALA A 115 -6.32 -0.78 18.96
N ALA A 116 -7.28 -1.34 19.69
CA ALA A 116 -7.31 -1.32 21.14
C ALA A 116 -6.13 -2.09 21.76
N ALA A 117 -5.81 -3.28 21.25
CA ALA A 117 -4.66 -4.06 21.69
C ALA A 117 -3.34 -3.31 21.46
N CYS A 118 -3.17 -2.72 20.28
CA CYS A 118 -2.01 -1.86 19.97
C CYS A 118 -1.95 -0.63 20.88
N ALA A 119 -3.11 -0.03 21.21
CA ALA A 119 -3.18 1.11 22.11
C ALA A 119 -2.75 0.75 23.54
N LEU A 120 -3.17 -0.41 24.04
CA LEU A 120 -2.73 -0.93 25.34
C LEU A 120 -1.24 -1.27 25.33
N ALA A 121 -0.75 -1.92 24.27
CA ALA A 121 0.66 -2.23 24.09
C ALA A 121 1.54 -0.96 24.08
N ALA A 122 1.05 0.12 23.47
CA ALA A 122 1.76 1.40 23.43
C ALA A 122 1.99 2.02 24.83
N LEU A 123 1.18 1.68 25.84
CA LEU A 123 1.39 2.12 27.24
C LEU A 123 2.64 1.47 27.86
N GLN A 124 3.09 0.32 27.33
CA GLN A 124 4.30 -0.39 27.72
C GLN A 124 5.40 -0.29 26.64
N GLY A 125 5.55 0.90 26.04
CA GLY A 125 6.41 1.12 24.87
C GLY A 125 7.81 0.51 24.96
N SER A 126 8.50 0.65 26.09
CA SER A 126 9.86 0.08 26.28
C SER A 126 9.90 -1.45 26.21
N ALA A 127 8.93 -2.13 26.82
CA ALA A 127 8.82 -3.57 26.76
C ALA A 127 8.50 -4.03 25.34
N VAL A 128 7.54 -3.40 24.66
CA VAL A 128 7.15 -3.74 23.29
C VAL A 128 8.31 -3.57 22.32
N ILE A 129 9.08 -2.48 22.44
CA ILE A 129 10.27 -2.25 21.62
C ILE A 129 11.30 -3.36 21.86
N ALA A 130 11.53 -3.78 23.11
CA ALA A 130 12.45 -4.88 23.42
C ALA A 130 11.99 -6.20 22.79
N TRP A 131 10.70 -6.52 22.84
CA TRP A 131 10.11 -7.70 22.17
C TRP A 131 10.28 -7.64 20.65
N LEU A 132 10.05 -6.48 20.03
CA LEU A 132 10.23 -6.30 18.59
C LEU A 132 11.70 -6.40 18.18
N ALA A 133 12.62 -5.84 18.97
CA ALA A 133 14.06 -5.91 18.73
C ALA A 133 14.62 -7.32 18.88
N ALA A 134 13.95 -8.20 19.64
CA ALA A 134 14.31 -9.60 19.77
C ALA A 134 13.96 -10.44 18.53
N ILE A 135 13.17 -9.92 17.59
CA ILE A 135 12.84 -10.63 16.34
C ILE A 135 14.10 -10.72 15.46
N PRO A 136 14.58 -11.93 15.11
CA PRO A 136 15.77 -12.06 14.27
C PRO A 136 15.56 -11.44 12.90
N THR A 137 16.50 -10.62 12.43
CA THR A 137 16.45 -10.02 11.09
C THR A 137 16.30 -11.02 9.94
N PRO A 138 16.83 -12.26 10.00
CA PRO A 138 16.59 -13.26 8.94
C PRO A 138 15.12 -13.68 8.84
N VAL A 139 14.38 -13.68 9.95
CA VAL A 139 12.94 -14.03 9.95
C VAL A 139 12.15 -12.97 9.21
N VAL A 140 12.41 -11.68 9.48
CA VAL A 140 11.77 -10.57 8.77
C VAL A 140 12.11 -10.63 7.28
N GLY A 141 13.39 -10.88 6.95
CA GLY A 141 13.83 -11.05 5.56
C GLY A 141 13.13 -12.20 4.85
N ALA A 142 12.99 -13.36 5.50
CA ALA A 142 12.28 -14.52 4.96
C ALA A 142 10.79 -14.24 4.73
N LEU A 143 10.12 -13.56 5.65
CA LEU A 143 8.72 -13.17 5.51
C LEU A 143 8.51 -12.20 4.35
N LEU A 144 9.42 -11.21 4.20
CA LEU A 144 9.39 -10.26 3.09
C LEU A 144 9.66 -10.94 1.74
N ALA A 145 10.64 -11.85 1.70
CA ALA A 145 10.95 -12.62 0.50
C ALA A 145 9.77 -13.52 0.11
N PHE A 146 9.14 -14.18 1.07
CA PHE A 146 7.95 -15.01 0.85
C PHE A 146 6.78 -14.19 0.30
N ALA A 147 6.46 -13.05 0.92
CA ALA A 147 5.40 -12.16 0.45
C ALA A 147 5.70 -11.62 -0.96
N GLY A 148 6.97 -11.26 -1.24
CA GLY A 148 7.41 -10.84 -2.57
C GLY A 148 7.27 -11.94 -3.61
N LEU A 149 7.62 -13.18 -3.26
CA LEU A 149 7.52 -14.34 -4.14
C LEU A 149 6.05 -14.69 -4.43
N GLU A 150 5.18 -14.65 -3.42
CA GLU A 150 3.74 -14.88 -3.59
C GLU A 150 3.13 -13.84 -4.55
N LEU A 151 3.57 -12.57 -4.45
CA LEU A 151 3.13 -11.50 -5.34
C LEU A 151 3.67 -11.67 -6.76
N ALA A 152 4.95 -12.05 -6.91
CA ALA A 152 5.61 -12.26 -8.19
C ALA A 152 5.06 -13.47 -8.96
N LEU A 153 4.73 -14.56 -8.25
CA LEU A 153 4.22 -15.81 -8.82
C LEU A 153 2.68 -15.90 -8.80
N SER A 154 1.99 -14.78 -8.70
CA SER A 154 0.52 -14.77 -8.69
C SER A 154 -0.06 -15.35 -9.98
N LYS A 155 -1.08 -16.22 -9.85
CA LYS A 155 -1.84 -16.78 -10.98
C LYS A 155 -2.33 -15.71 -11.97
N ARG A 156 -2.61 -14.49 -11.48
CA ARG A 156 -3.06 -13.37 -12.32
C ARG A 156 -2.01 -12.92 -13.35
N LEU A 157 -0.72 -13.12 -13.09
CA LEU A 157 0.34 -12.81 -14.06
C LEU A 157 0.34 -13.81 -15.21
N PHE A 158 0.11 -15.09 -14.91
CA PHE A 158 0.07 -16.16 -15.90
C PHE A 158 -1.23 -16.14 -16.72
N ASP A 159 -2.35 -15.79 -16.09
CA ASP A 159 -3.66 -15.67 -16.74
C ASP A 159 -3.83 -14.38 -17.57
N ALA A 160 -2.86 -13.46 -17.48
CA ALA A 160 -2.86 -12.24 -18.30
C ALA A 160 -2.66 -12.59 -19.79
N ARG A 161 -3.44 -11.94 -20.65
CA ARG A 161 -3.30 -12.02 -22.11
C ARG A 161 -1.83 -11.79 -22.51
N PRO A 162 -1.30 -12.50 -23.52
CA PRO A 162 0.08 -12.35 -23.97
C PRO A 162 0.44 -10.88 -24.29
N ASP A 163 -0.52 -10.12 -24.83
CA ASP A 163 -0.37 -8.69 -25.12
C ASP A 163 -0.20 -7.80 -23.87
N CYS A 164 -0.67 -8.24 -22.70
CA CYS A 164 -0.50 -7.54 -21.43
C CYS A 164 0.83 -7.91 -20.74
N ARG A 165 1.40 -9.08 -21.05
CA ARG A 165 2.65 -9.54 -20.42
C ARG A 165 3.83 -8.62 -20.75
N SER A 166 3.88 -8.07 -21.96
CA SER A 166 4.90 -7.10 -22.36
C SER A 166 4.84 -5.80 -21.55
N VAL A 167 3.64 -5.29 -21.28
CA VAL A 167 3.42 -4.10 -20.44
C VAL A 167 3.83 -4.38 -19.00
N ILE A 168 3.47 -5.55 -18.46
CA ILE A 168 3.85 -5.94 -17.10
C ILE A 168 5.37 -6.11 -16.98
N ALA A 169 6.01 -6.78 -17.94
CA ALA A 169 7.46 -6.95 -17.97
C ALA A 169 8.20 -5.61 -18.06
N ALA A 170 7.75 -4.71 -18.94
CA ALA A 170 8.33 -3.37 -19.06
C ALA A 170 8.19 -2.57 -17.76
N THR A 171 7.02 -2.64 -17.12
CA THR A 171 6.77 -2.01 -15.82
C THR A 171 7.70 -2.58 -14.74
N ALA A 172 7.83 -3.90 -14.67
CA ALA A 172 8.66 -4.58 -13.67
C ALA A 172 10.14 -4.24 -13.83
N VAL A 173 10.68 -4.30 -15.06
CA VAL A 173 12.06 -3.92 -15.36
C VAL A 173 12.30 -2.46 -15.00
N ALA A 174 11.40 -1.55 -15.38
CA ALA A 174 11.49 -0.14 -15.04
C ALA A 174 11.44 0.13 -13.52
N THR A 175 10.64 -0.64 -12.78
CA THR A 175 10.60 -0.55 -11.31
C THR A 175 11.88 -1.08 -10.67
N LEU A 176 12.45 -2.18 -11.17
CA LEU A 176 13.65 -2.80 -10.62
C LEU A 176 14.91 -1.96 -10.83
N PHE A 177 15.09 -1.39 -12.03
CA PHE A 177 16.30 -0.64 -12.38
C PHE A 177 16.16 0.88 -12.23
N GLY A 178 14.95 1.37 -11.98
CA GLY A 178 14.67 2.80 -11.82
C GLY A 178 14.05 3.10 -10.46
N SER A 179 12.75 3.33 -10.46
CA SER A 179 11.97 3.60 -9.24
C SER A 179 10.51 3.18 -9.43
N ALA A 180 9.77 3.07 -8.34
CA ALA A 180 8.33 2.80 -8.39
C ALA A 180 7.56 3.82 -9.26
N LEU A 181 8.01 5.08 -9.27
CA LEU A 181 7.41 6.15 -10.06
C LEU A 181 7.72 5.99 -11.56
N VAL A 182 8.98 5.69 -11.90
CA VAL A 182 9.39 5.41 -13.29
C VAL A 182 8.66 4.19 -13.83
N GLY A 183 8.56 3.12 -13.02
CA GLY A 183 7.78 1.94 -13.36
C GLY A 183 6.32 2.25 -13.64
N LEU A 184 5.64 2.97 -12.73
CA LEU A 184 4.25 3.39 -12.94
C LEU A 184 4.09 4.22 -14.21
N GLY A 185 5.00 5.16 -14.47
CA GLY A 185 5.00 6.00 -15.67
C GLY A 185 5.13 5.20 -16.96
N ILE A 186 6.12 4.29 -17.02
CA ILE A 186 6.36 3.41 -18.17
C ILE A 186 5.19 2.44 -18.37
N GLY A 187 4.63 1.89 -17.29
CA GLY A 187 3.45 1.04 -17.34
C GLY A 187 2.23 1.75 -17.92
N LEU A 188 1.96 2.98 -17.49
CA LEU A 188 0.88 3.81 -18.03
C LEU A 188 1.11 4.17 -19.50
N ALA A 189 2.34 4.53 -19.87
CA ALA A 189 2.68 4.87 -21.24
C ALA A 189 2.54 3.67 -22.19
N SER A 190 3.06 2.52 -21.79
CA SER A 190 2.97 1.28 -22.58
C SER A 190 1.52 0.76 -22.69
N GLU A 191 0.73 0.87 -21.63
CA GLU A 191 -0.71 0.59 -21.66
C GLU A 191 -1.47 1.52 -22.63
N ARG A 192 -1.20 2.83 -22.58
CA ARG A 192 -1.81 3.81 -23.50
C ARG A 192 -1.43 3.53 -24.94
N LEU A 193 -0.15 3.25 -25.20
CA LEU A 193 0.35 2.92 -26.52
C LEU A 193 -0.34 1.64 -27.05
N ARG A 194 -0.45 0.59 -26.24
CA ARG A 194 -1.15 -0.64 -26.63
C ARG A 194 -2.59 -0.36 -27.01
N ARG A 195 -3.33 0.40 -26.19
CA ARG A 195 -4.73 0.76 -26.49
C ARG A 195 -4.86 1.57 -27.77
N HIS A 196 -3.93 2.48 -28.02
CA HIS A 196 -3.89 3.28 -29.25
C HIS A 196 -3.66 2.42 -30.50
N LEU A 197 -2.71 1.48 -30.43
CA LEU A 197 -2.41 0.57 -31.54
C LEU A 197 -3.57 -0.41 -31.83
N VAL A 198 -4.23 -0.94 -30.79
CA VAL A 198 -5.39 -1.81 -30.95
C VAL A 198 -6.57 -1.04 -31.57
N ARG A 199 -6.83 0.20 -31.14
CA ARG A 199 -7.88 1.04 -31.74
C ARG A 199 -7.60 1.32 -33.22
N ARG A 200 -6.36 1.67 -33.58
CA ARG A 200 -5.97 1.89 -34.99
C ARG A 200 -6.11 0.64 -35.85
N ARG A 201 -5.82 -0.55 -35.31
CA ARG A 201 -6.04 -1.82 -36.05
C ARG A 201 -7.54 -2.10 -36.25
N ALA A 202 -8.38 -1.77 -35.28
CA ALA A 202 -9.84 -1.91 -35.41
C ALA A 202 -10.44 -0.96 -36.45
N GLU A 203 -9.89 0.25 -36.59
CA GLU A 203 -10.32 1.24 -37.60
C GLU A 203 -9.82 0.91 -39.02
N GLY A 204 -8.73 0.14 -39.15
CA GLY A 204 -8.16 -0.29 -40.44
C GLY A 204 -8.72 -1.60 -41.00
N THR A 205 -9.65 -2.25 -40.31
CA THR A 205 -10.28 -3.50 -40.77
C THR A 205 -11.69 -3.17 -41.28
N PRO A 206 -12.02 -3.33 -42.58
CA PRO A 206 -13.39 -3.14 -43.06
C PRO A 206 -14.33 -4.11 -42.31
N PRO A 207 -15.61 -3.74 -42.09
CA PRO A 207 -16.55 -4.57 -41.36
C PRO A 207 -16.76 -5.88 -42.12
N ASP A 208 -16.15 -6.96 -41.65
CA ASP A 208 -16.49 -8.30 -42.12
C ASP A 208 -17.90 -8.62 -41.65
N ARG A 209 -18.77 -8.88 -42.63
CA ARG A 209 -20.16 -9.30 -42.43
C ARG A 209 -20.14 -10.74 -41.94
N GLY A 210 -19.85 -10.94 -40.66
CA GLY A 210 -19.78 -12.26 -40.06
C GLY A 210 -20.02 -12.19 -38.56
N GLN A 211 -21.22 -11.78 -38.16
CA GLN A 211 -21.70 -12.05 -36.81
C GLN A 211 -21.74 -13.57 -36.59
N CYS A 212 -21.07 -14.03 -35.55
CA CYS A 212 -21.35 -15.29 -34.87
C CYS A 212 -20.90 -15.19 -33.41
N PRO A 213 -21.53 -15.96 -32.51
CA PRO A 213 -22.37 -15.50 -31.41
C PRO A 213 -21.63 -15.05 -30.15
#